data_AF-A0A1B0DBM6-F1
#
_entry.id   AF-A0A1B0DBM6-F1
#
_cell.length_a   1.000
_cell.length_b   1.000
_cell.length_c   1.000
_cell.angle_alpha   90.00
_cell.angle_beta   90.00
_cell.angle_gamma   90.00
#
_symmetry.space_group_name_H-M   'P 1'
#
loop_
_entity.id
_entity.type
_entity.pdbx_description
1 polymer ?
#
loop_
_entity_poly.entity_id
_entity_poly.type
_entity_poly.pdbx_seq_one_letter_code
_entity_poly.pdbx_strand_id
1 'polypeptide(L)'
;MIKSGEIFASINQKDGMVVFKDDPEKYDSPDMFLKLQDDMARVMELNKQIIKMEEEIMLNLMYVKKSIGNQDEDLITGHSKSFVGDPSE
;
A
#
# COMPACT_ATOMS: atom_id res chain seq x y z
N MET A 1 2.24 24.58 22.61
CA MET A 1 3.22 25.19 21.69
C MET A 1 4.67 24.93 22.13
N ILE A 2 5.29 25.69 23.04
CA ILE A 2 6.71 25.45 23.40
C ILE A 2 6.90 24.12 24.15
N LYS A 3 6.12 23.87 25.21
CA LYS A 3 6.23 22.63 26.01
C LYS A 3 5.88 21.35 25.24
N SER A 4 5.01 21.46 24.24
CA SER A 4 4.62 20.34 23.37
C SER A 4 5.61 20.10 22.24
N GLY A 5 6.64 20.93 22.07
CA GLY A 5 7.61 20.83 20.98
C GLY A 5 7.07 21.28 19.61
N GLU A 6 5.91 21.93 19.55
CA GLU A 6 5.33 22.42 18.28
C GLU A 6 6.04 23.66 17.74
N ILE A 7 6.63 24.46 18.64
CA ILE A 7 7.45 25.62 18.27
C ILE A 7 8.73 25.64 19.11
N PHE A 8 9.84 25.99 18.47
CA PHE A 8 11.11 26.22 19.14
C PHE A 8 11.23 27.71 19.47
N ALA A 9 10.91 28.08 20.71
CA ALA A 9 11.00 29.46 21.16
C ALA A 9 11.26 29.53 22.66
N SER A 10 11.77 30.67 23.13
CA SER A 10 11.90 30.99 24.55
C SER A 10 11.27 32.34 24.86
N ILE A 11 10.63 32.44 26.03
CA ILE A 11 10.00 33.67 26.51
C ILE A 11 10.96 34.33 27.50
N ASN A 12 11.37 35.57 27.21
CA ASN A 12 12.11 36.41 28.15
C ASN A 12 11.11 37.25 28.95
N GLN A 13 10.87 36.88 30.21
CA GLN A 13 9.89 37.55 31.07
C GLN A 13 10.33 38.93 31.56
N LYS A 14 11.64 39.25 31.56
CA LYS A 14 12.11 40.59 31.94
C LYS A 14 11.69 41.64 30.92
N ASP A 15 11.80 41.28 29.64
CA ASP A 15 11.59 42.21 28.53
C ASP A 15 10.25 41.98 27.80
N GLY A 16 9.50 40.95 28.21
CA GLY A 16 8.21 40.56 27.59
C GLY A 16 8.33 40.00 26.17
N MET A 17 9.55 39.69 25.71
CA MET A 17 9.82 39.27 24.33
C MET A 17 9.77 37.75 24.15
N VAL A 18 9.39 37.35 22.93
CA VAL A 18 9.47 35.96 22.46
C VAL A 18 10.62 35.84 21.48
N VAL A 19 11.56 34.94 21.76
CA VAL A 19 12.70 34.65 20.89
C VAL A 19 12.42 33.32 20.19
N PHE A 20 12.20 33.37 18.88
CA PHE A 20 12.09 32.18 18.05
C PHE A 20 13.48 31.59 17.80
N LYS A 21 13.56 30.28 17.82
CA LYS A 21 14.76 29.49 17.60
C LYS A 21 14.52 28.55 16.42
N ASP A 22 15.61 28.13 15.80
CA ASP A 22 15.55 27.03 14.84
C ASP A 22 15.35 25.70 15.56
N ASP A 23 14.96 24.69 14.78
CA ASP A 23 14.88 23.30 15.24
C ASP A 23 16.25 22.87 15.83
N PRO A 24 16.28 22.40 17.09
CA PRO A 24 17.49 21.91 17.73
C PRO A 24 17.99 20.60 17.13
N GLU A 25 17.16 19.85 16.38
CA GLU A 25 17.55 18.58 15.78
C GLU A 25 18.68 18.77 14.76
N LYS A 26 19.73 17.95 14.88
CA LYS A 26 20.92 17.98 14.01
C LYS A 26 21.12 16.69 13.23
N TYR A 27 20.34 15.64 13.51
CA TYR A 27 20.37 14.35 12.82
C TYR A 27 21.73 13.63 12.88
N ASP A 28 22.62 14.04 13.78
CA ASP A 28 23.99 13.52 13.92
C ASP A 28 24.18 12.65 15.17
N SER A 29 23.09 12.35 15.89
CA SER A 29 23.11 11.53 17.09
C SER A 29 23.02 10.02 16.77
N PRO A 30 23.63 9.16 17.61
CA PRO A 30 23.44 7.71 17.54
C PRO A 30 21.96 7.30 17.65
N ASP A 31 21.16 8.04 18.42
CA ASP A 31 19.73 7.78 18.57
C ASP A 31 18.97 7.98 17.26
N MET A 32 19.32 9.01 16.48
CA MET A 32 18.73 9.23 15.16
C MET A 32 19.14 8.15 14.15
N PHE A 33 20.37 7.63 14.27
CA PHE A 33 20.78 6.46 13.48
C PHE A 33 19.96 5.21 13.83
N LEU A 34 19.78 4.91 15.12
CA LEU A 34 18.99 3.76 15.55
C LEU A 34 17.53 3.89 15.12
N LYS A 35 16.94 5.08 15.26
CA LYS A 35 15.59 5.37 14.77
C LYS A 35 15.46 5.10 13.26
N LEU A 36 16.43 5.58 12.47
CA LEU A 36 16.45 5.34 11.03
C LEU A 36 16.55 3.85 10.70
N GLN A 37 17.43 3.12 11.42
CA GLN A 37 17.59 1.69 11.24
C GLN A 37 16.29 0.92 11.54
N ASP A 38 15.62 1.25 12.64
CA ASP A 38 14.33 0.65 13.02
C ASP A 38 13.25 0.97 11.99
N ASP A 39 13.18 2.22 11.52
CA ASP A 39 12.24 2.64 10.49
C ASP A 39 12.45 1.87 9.18
N MET A 40 13.71 1.70 8.74
CA MET A 40 14.05 0.90 7.57
C MET A 40 13.66 -0.57 7.76
N ALA A 41 13.93 -1.16 8.92
CA ALA A 41 13.57 -2.54 9.23
C ALA A 41 12.05 -2.74 9.15
N ARG A 42 11.25 -1.81 9.69
CA ARG A 42 9.78 -1.85 9.61
C ARG A 42 9.28 -1.80 8.16
N VAL A 43 9.86 -0.93 7.33
CA VAL A 43 9.49 -0.83 5.91
C VAL A 43 9.84 -2.11 5.15
N MET A 44 11.01 -2.67 5.39
CA MET A 44 11.43 -3.94 4.77
C MET A 44 10.51 -5.09 5.16
N GLU A 45 10.11 -5.16 6.42
CA GLU A 45 9.18 -6.19 6.90
C GLU A 45 7.80 -6.04 6.25
N LEU A 46 7.27 -4.81 6.17
CA LEU A 46 6.03 -4.55 5.45
C LEU A 46 6.12 -4.97 3.99
N ASN A 47 7.24 -4.70 3.32
CA ASN A 47 7.44 -5.09 1.92
C ASN A 47 7.39 -6.62 1.74
N LYS A 48 8.00 -7.39 2.67
CA LYS A 48 7.92 -8.85 2.63
C LYS A 48 6.48 -9.34 2.78
N GLN A 49 5.69 -8.71 3.65
CA GLN A 49 4.27 -9.06 3.82
C GLN A 49 3.47 -8.78 2.56
N ILE A 50 3.75 -7.68 1.86
CA ILE A 50 3.11 -7.36 0.57
C ILE A 50 3.45 -8.41 -0.49
N ILE A 51 4.74 -8.78 -0.62
CA ILE A 51 5.17 -9.82 -1.57
C ILE A 51 4.48 -11.16 -1.27
N LYS A 52 4.42 -11.55 0.01
CA LYS A 52 3.71 -12.76 0.42
C LYS A 52 2.23 -12.71 0.03
N MET A 53 1.57 -11.58 0.26
CA MET A 53 0.17 -11.39 -0.12
C MET A 53 -0.01 -11.46 -1.64
N GLU A 54 0.92 -10.91 -2.42
CA GLU A 54 0.92 -11.01 -3.89
C GLU A 54 1.03 -12.47 -4.36
N GLU A 55 1.96 -13.24 -3.79
CA GLU A 55 2.11 -14.67 -4.07
C GLU A 55 0.83 -15.45 -3.76
N GLU A 56 0.20 -15.19 -2.61
CA GLU A 56 -1.07 -15.81 -2.22
C GLU A 56 -2.21 -15.48 -3.20
N ILE A 57 -2.27 -14.24 -3.70
CA ILE A 57 -3.25 -13.83 -4.72
C ILE A 57 -2.99 -14.55 -6.05
N MET A 58 -1.73 -14.61 -6.48
CA MET A 58 -1.34 -15.29 -7.72
C MET A 58 -1.66 -16.78 -7.70
N LEU A 59 -1.54 -17.44 -6.56
CA LEU A 59 -1.84 -18.86 -6.38
C LEU A 59 -3.34 -19.13 -6.14
N ASN A 60 -4.14 -18.09 -5.92
CA ASN A 60 -5.57 -18.25 -5.69
C ASN A 60 -6.27 -18.71 -6.97
N LEU A 61 -6.79 -19.94 -6.95
CA LEU A 61 -7.42 -20.58 -8.10
C LEU A 61 -8.58 -19.76 -8.71
N MET A 62 -9.32 -18.99 -7.92
CA MET A 62 -10.40 -18.12 -8.40
C MET A 62 -9.85 -16.88 -9.12
N TYR A 63 -8.73 -16.34 -8.64
CA TYR A 63 -8.02 -15.24 -9.31
C TYR A 63 -7.42 -15.72 -10.62
N VAL A 64 -6.75 -16.89 -10.62
CA VAL A 64 -6.18 -17.53 -11.82
C VAL A 64 -7.25 -17.81 -12.88
N LYS A 65 -8.40 -18.40 -12.50
CA LYS A 65 -9.50 -18.66 -13.44
C LYS A 65 -10.08 -17.38 -14.04
N LYS A 66 -10.18 -16.31 -13.24
CA LYS A 66 -10.68 -15.01 -13.71
C LYS A 66 -9.67 -14.26 -14.57
N SER A 67 -8.37 -14.36 -14.29
CA SER A 67 -7.30 -13.66 -15.02
C SER A 67 -6.90 -14.33 -16.33
N ILE A 68 -7.05 -15.66 -16.44
CA ILE A 68 -6.89 -16.40 -17.71
C ILE A 68 -8.09 -16.16 -18.65
N GLY A 69 -9.16 -15.53 -18.14
CA GLY A 69 -10.39 -15.27 -18.87
C GLY A 69 -11.28 -16.51 -18.88
N ASN A 70 -12.57 -16.30 -18.66
CA ASN A 70 -13.61 -17.31 -18.86
C ASN A 70 -13.63 -17.73 -20.36
N GLN A 71 -12.69 -18.56 -20.81
CA GLN A 71 -12.75 -19.16 -22.15
C GLN A 71 -13.79 -20.29 -22.23
N ASP A 72 -14.31 -20.77 -21.09
CA ASP A 72 -15.15 -21.97 -21.06
C ASP A 72 -16.66 -21.70 -20.94
N GLU A 73 -17.10 -20.49 -20.61
CA GLU A 73 -18.54 -20.18 -20.49
C GLU A 73 -19.20 -19.87 -21.85
N ASP A 74 -18.43 -19.48 -22.88
CA ASP A 74 -18.96 -19.20 -24.23
C ASP A 74 -18.96 -20.42 -25.18
N LEU A 75 -18.39 -21.57 -24.79
CA LEU A 75 -18.37 -22.78 -25.64
C LEU A 75 -19.56 -23.74 -25.41
N ILE A 76 -20.34 -23.59 -24.33
CA ILE A 76 -21.38 -24.57 -23.96
C ILE A 76 -22.76 -24.22 -24.52
N THR A 77 -22.98 -23.03 -25.07
CA THR A 77 -24.32 -22.58 -25.55
C THR A 77 -24.53 -22.59 -27.07
N GLY A 78 -23.60 -23.12 -27.87
CA GLY A 78 -23.57 -22.83 -29.31
C GLY A 78 -23.97 -23.90 -30.33
N HIS A 79 -23.90 -25.21 -30.05
CA HIS A 79 -24.17 -26.23 -31.08
C HIS A 79 -24.92 -27.42 -30.45
N SER A 80 -26.22 -27.60 -30.69
CA SER A 80 -26.67 -28.27 -31.91
C SER A 80 -28.20 -28.18 -32.05
N LYS A 81 -28.69 -27.34 -32.98
CA LYS A 81 -29.96 -27.65 -33.67
C LYS A 81 -29.61 -28.23 -35.03
N SER A 82 -29.55 -29.55 -35.06
CA SER A 82 -29.54 -30.37 -36.27
C SER A 82 -30.81 -30.11 -37.10
N PHE A 83 -30.60 -30.08 -38.41
CA PHE A 83 -31.58 -30.05 -39.48
C PHE A 83 -32.80 -30.95 -39.25
N VAL A 84 -34.00 -30.43 -39.53
CA VAL A 84 -34.97 -31.10 -40.39
C VAL A 84 -35.56 -30.04 -41.31
N GLY A 85 -35.14 -30.05 -42.57
CA GLY A 85 -35.88 -29.38 -43.63
C GLY A 85 -37.16 -30.18 -43.89
N ASP A 86 -38.27 -29.49 -44.03
CA ASP A 86 -39.52 -30.08 -44.50
C ASP A 86 -39.82 -29.53 -45.92
N PRO A 87 -40.19 -30.37 -46.89
CA PRO A 87 -40.31 -30.03 -48.29
C PRO A 87 -41.73 -29.58 -48.67
N SER A 88 -41.81 -28.70 -49.67
CA SER A 88 -42.94 -28.55 -50.61
C SER A 88 -44.36 -28.29 -50.07
N GLU A 89 -44.88 -27.08 -50.25
CA GLU A 89 -45.96 -26.71 -51.19
C GLU A 89 -46.16 -25.19 -51.23
#